data_AF-A0A7S0XYD5-F1
#
_entry.id   AF-A0A7S0XYD5-F1
#
_cell.length_a   1.000
_cell.length_b   1.000
_cell.length_c   1.000
_cell.angle_alpha   90.00
_cell.angle_beta   90.00
_cell.angle_gamma   90.00
#
_symmetry.space_group_name_H-M   'P 1'
#
loop_
_entity.id
_entity.type
_entity.pdbx_description
1 polymer ?
#
loop_
_entity_poly.entity_id
_entity_poly.type
_entity_poly.pdbx_seq_one_letter_code
_entity_poly.pdbx_strand_id
1 'polypeptide(L)'
;KVTNDSLIPADIRTLVMKRGSRFKVSVPSLTLGPGEVANLKLDAFLDDTQPFKDELVLVVTEGGQVKVPLTAKGTGTTVWTDQFDLSTQPRVDMGLPFSSR
;
A
#
# COMPACT_ATOMS: atom_id res chain seq x y z
N LYS A 1 -6.62 12.98 6.85
CA LYS A 1 -7.22 13.79 7.93
C LYS A 1 -8.71 13.48 7.94
N VAL A 2 -9.29 13.19 9.11
CA VAL A 2 -10.73 12.94 9.30
C VAL A 2 -11.24 14.00 10.25
N THR A 3 -12.39 14.61 9.92
CA THR A 3 -13.04 15.63 10.72
C THR A 3 -14.47 15.19 11.01
N ASN A 4 -14.95 15.38 12.24
CA ASN A 4 -16.35 15.21 12.56
C ASN A 4 -17.10 16.53 12.35
N ASP A 5 -17.77 16.67 11.21
CA ASP A 5 -18.57 17.86 10.89
C ASP A 5 -19.96 17.85 11.55
N SER A 6 -20.30 16.81 12.32
CA SER A 6 -21.58 16.71 13.00
C SER A 6 -21.59 17.40 14.37
N LEU A 7 -22.79 17.62 14.91
CA LEU A 7 -23.01 18.24 16.23
C LEU A 7 -23.01 17.23 17.38
N ILE A 8 -22.78 15.95 17.10
CA ILE A 8 -22.76 14.87 18.09
C ILE A 8 -21.44 14.08 18.00
N PRO A 9 -21.04 13.38 19.07
CA PRO A 9 -19.90 12.47 19.00
C PRO A 9 -20.12 11.39 17.93
N ALA A 10 -19.10 11.15 17.12
CA ALA A 10 -19.12 10.15 16.05
C ALA A 10 -18.12 9.04 16.35
N ASP A 11 -18.63 7.82 16.51
CA ASP A 11 -17.81 6.61 16.65
C ASP A 11 -17.47 6.06 15.27
N ILE A 12 -16.18 5.95 14.97
CA ILE A 12 -15.66 5.56 13.67
C ILE A 12 -14.84 4.28 13.81
N ARG A 13 -15.13 3.28 12.97
CA ARG A 13 -14.30 2.08 12.80
C ARG A 13 -13.62 2.09 11.46
N THR A 14 -12.35 1.76 11.42
CA THR A 14 -11.56 1.70 10.19
C THR A 14 -11.38 0.24 9.78
N LEU A 15 -11.65 -0.06 8.51
CA LEU A 15 -11.58 -1.40 7.95
C LEU A 15 -10.81 -1.38 6.63
N VAL A 16 -9.88 -2.30 6.48
CA VAL A 16 -9.21 -2.56 5.20
C VAL A 16 -9.88 -3.78 4.57
N MET A 17 -10.43 -3.63 3.37
CA MET A 17 -11.36 -4.60 2.81
C MET A 17 -10.67 -5.90 2.35
N LYS A 18 -9.46 -5.80 1.80
CA LYS A 18 -8.73 -6.97 1.31
C LYS A 18 -8.10 -7.75 2.47
N ARG A 19 -8.41 -9.05 2.56
CA ARG A 19 -7.73 -9.97 3.48
C ARG A 19 -6.25 -10.06 3.10
N GLY A 20 -5.37 -9.96 4.10
CA GLY A 20 -3.91 -9.98 3.88
C GLY A 20 -3.38 -8.73 3.18
N SER A 21 -4.06 -7.59 3.32
CA SER A 21 -3.59 -6.33 2.76
C SER A 21 -2.19 -5.96 3.23
N ARG A 22 -1.45 -5.30 2.34
CA ARG A 22 -0.17 -4.65 2.64
C ARG A 22 -0.36 -3.32 3.36
N PHE A 23 -1.58 -2.80 3.40
CA PHE A 23 -1.96 -1.59 4.12
C PHE A 23 -2.43 -1.94 5.52
N LYS A 24 -1.93 -1.21 6.52
CA LYS A 24 -2.34 -1.29 7.92
C LYS A 24 -2.71 0.09 8.42
N VAL A 25 -3.82 0.17 9.14
CA VAL A 25 -4.25 1.40 9.81
C VAL A 25 -3.78 1.35 11.26
N SER A 26 -3.18 2.42 11.75
CA SER A 26 -2.68 2.50 13.14
C SER A 26 -3.82 2.46 14.17
N VAL A 27 -4.96 3.08 13.84
CA VAL A 27 -6.11 3.25 14.75
C VAL A 27 -7.33 2.52 14.19
N PRO A 28 -7.69 1.33 14.72
CA PRO A 28 -8.82 0.54 14.22
C PRO A 28 -10.19 1.13 14.57
N SER A 29 -10.26 1.91 15.65
CA SER A 29 -11.47 2.61 16.08
C SER A 29 -11.12 3.91 16.79
N LEU A 30 -11.92 4.94 16.59
CA LEU A 30 -11.78 6.22 17.27
C LEU A 30 -13.14 6.89 17.43
N THR A 31 -13.27 7.71 18.47
CA THR A 31 -14.44 8.56 18.72
C THR A 31 -14.02 10.00 18.52
N LEU A 32 -14.76 10.76 17.72
CA LEU A 32 -14.54 12.20 17.53
C LEU A 32 -15.69 12.98 18.12
N GLY A 33 -15.39 13.96 18.97
CA GLY A 33 -16.34 14.98 19.38
C GLY A 33 -16.74 15.89 18.22
N PRO A 34 -17.77 16.73 18.42
CA PRO A 34 -18.21 17.71 17.41
C PRO A 34 -17.07 18.66 17.00
N GLY A 35 -16.81 18.76 15.70
CA GLY A 35 -15.72 19.58 15.15
C GLY A 35 -14.31 19.04 15.38
N GLU A 36 -14.16 17.88 16.02
CA GLU A 36 -12.86 17.29 16.31
C GLU A 36 -12.23 16.71 15.04
N VAL A 37 -10.89 16.76 15.00
CA VAL A 37 -10.07 16.30 13.89
C VAL A 37 -9.11 15.23 14.37
N ALA A 38 -9.06 14.09 13.68
CA ALA A 38 -8.02 13.09 13.85
C ALA A 38 -7.18 12.88 12.59
N ASN A 39 -5.90 12.59 12.81
CA ASN A 39 -4.98 12.14 11.77
C ASN A 39 -4.90 10.62 11.78
N LEU A 40 -5.49 9.98 10.76
CA LEU A 40 -5.31 8.56 10.51
C LEU A 40 -3.97 8.32 9.82
N LYS A 41 -3.10 7.51 10.46
CA LYS A 41 -1.85 7.03 9.88
C LYS A 41 -2.09 5.67 9.22
N LEU A 42 -1.72 5.58 7.94
CA LEU A 42 -1.73 4.36 7.14
C LEU A 42 -0.28 3.97 6.85
N ASP A 43 0.09 2.75 7.24
CA ASP A 43 1.41 2.18 6.97
C ASP A 43 1.27 1.10 5.89
N ALA A 44 2.14 1.11 4.88
CA ALA A 44 2.13 0.16 3.78
C ALA A 44 3.48 -0.55 3.67
N PHE A 45 3.48 -1.88 3.61
CA PHE A 45 4.69 -2.68 3.41
C PHE A 45 4.69 -3.31 2.01
N LEU A 46 5.44 -2.70 1.09
CA LEU A 46 5.46 -3.06 -0.33
C LEU A 46 6.78 -3.73 -0.67
N ASP A 47 6.75 -5.03 -0.93
CA ASP A 47 7.89 -5.88 -1.26
C ASP A 47 8.00 -6.22 -2.76
N ASP A 48 7.01 -5.81 -3.56
CA ASP A 48 6.96 -6.05 -5.00
C ASP A 48 6.76 -4.74 -5.77
N THR A 49 7.19 -4.75 -7.03
CA THR A 49 6.99 -3.69 -8.02
C THR A 49 5.60 -3.74 -8.66
N GLN A 50 4.79 -4.77 -8.38
CA GLN A 50 3.40 -4.80 -8.83
C GLN A 50 2.54 -3.73 -8.13
N PRO A 51 1.54 -3.15 -8.82
CA PRO A 51 0.62 -2.20 -8.21
C PRO A 51 -0.32 -2.91 -7.22
N PHE A 52 -0.26 -2.51 -5.95
CA PHE A 52 -1.17 -2.95 -4.91
C PHE A 52 -2.37 -2.02 -4.83
N LYS A 53 -3.57 -2.60 -4.90
CA LYS A 53 -4.85 -1.89 -4.79
C LYS A 53 -5.67 -2.45 -3.62
N ASP A 54 -6.30 -1.56 -2.87
CA ASP A 54 -7.20 -1.87 -1.77
C ASP A 54 -8.18 -0.72 -1.51
N GLU A 55 -9.05 -0.88 -0.51
CA GLU A 55 -10.03 0.11 -0.08
C GLU A 55 -10.03 0.20 1.45
N LEU A 56 -9.86 1.42 1.97
CA LEU A 56 -10.08 1.76 3.37
C LEU A 56 -11.53 2.22 3.54
N VAL A 57 -12.28 1.56 4.42
CA VAL A 57 -13.65 1.90 4.74
C VAL A 57 -13.72 2.44 6.16
N LEU A 58 -14.24 3.66 6.29
CA LEU A 58 -14.58 4.27 7.56
C LEU A 58 -16.07 4.03 7.81
N VAL A 59 -16.39 3.24 8.82
CA VAL A 59 -17.77 2.94 9.23
C VAL A 59 -18.09 3.83 10.41
N VAL A 60 -19.02 4.77 10.22
CA VAL A 60 -19.53 5.61 11.30
C VAL A 60 -20.73 4.90 11.94
N THR A 61 -20.70 4.72 13.25
CA THR A 61 -21.83 4.13 14.00
C THR A 61 -23.09 4.96 13.79
N GLU A 62 -24.20 4.31 13.44
CA GLU A 62 -25.49 4.95 13.10
C GLU A 62 -25.43 5.94 11.92
N GLY A 63 -24.32 5.98 11.19
CA GLY A 63 -24.11 6.82 10.04
C GLY A 63 -23.91 6.02 8.75
N GLY A 64 -23.17 6.63 7.83
CA GLY A 64 -22.79 6.02 6.56
C GLY A 64 -21.41 5.36 6.61
N GLN A 65 -21.01 4.84 5.44
CA GLN A 65 -19.67 4.36 5.19
C GLN A 65 -18.96 5.29 4.21
N VAL A 66 -17.73 5.69 4.53
CA VAL A 66 -16.88 6.44 3.62
C VAL A 66 -15.80 5.51 3.10
N LYS A 67 -15.68 5.40 1.78
CA LYS A 67 -14.73 4.53 1.12
C LYS A 67 -13.59 5.34 0.51
N VAL A 68 -12.37 4.95 0.81
CA VAL A 68 -11.15 5.62 0.35
C VAL A 68 -10.30 4.61 -0.42
N PRO A 69 -10.11 4.78 -1.75
CA PRO A 69 -9.29 3.87 -2.53
C PRO A 69 -7.81 4.02 -2.14
N LEU A 70 -7.13 2.89 -1.93
CA LEU A 70 -5.72 2.81 -1.62
C LEU A 70 -4.98 2.22 -2.81
N THR A 71 -3.96 2.91 -3.30
CA THR A 71 -3.08 2.40 -4.37
C THR A 71 -1.65 2.74 -4.05
N ALA A 72 -0.77 1.73 -4.13
CA ALA A 72 0.66 1.94 -3.95
C ALA A 72 1.45 0.93 -4.79
N LYS A 73 2.71 1.24 -5.07
CA LYS A 73 3.63 0.41 -5.85
C LYS A 73 4.97 0.42 -5.15
N GLY A 74 5.57 -0.75 -4.91
CA GLY A 74 6.94 -0.81 -4.41
C GLY A 74 7.93 -0.28 -5.44
N THR A 75 9.03 0.28 -4.97
CA THR A 75 10.13 0.75 -5.82
C THR A 75 11.38 -0.05 -5.50
N GLY A 76 11.99 -0.66 -6.51
CA GLY A 76 13.20 -1.46 -6.38
C GLY A 76 12.98 -2.91 -6.82
N THR A 77 13.91 -3.44 -7.59
CA THR A 77 14.06 -4.87 -7.88
C THR A 77 15.18 -5.42 -7.02
N THR A 78 15.02 -6.63 -6.47
CA THR A 78 16.10 -7.39 -5.79
C THR A 78 17.17 -7.89 -6.77
N VAL A 79 17.32 -7.26 -7.94
CA VAL A 79 18.45 -7.51 -8.83
C VAL A 79 19.61 -6.66 -8.31
N TRP A 80 20.28 -7.19 -7.29
CA TRP A 80 21.62 -6.76 -6.92
C TRP A 80 22.59 -7.74 -7.58
N THR A 81 23.51 -7.22 -8.36
CA THR A 81 24.70 -7.96 -8.80
C THR A 81 25.90 -7.26 -8.20
N ASP A 82 26.84 -8.05 -7.69
CA ASP A 82 28.12 -7.50 -7.25
C ASP A 82 28.75 -6.82 -8.47
N GLN A 83 29.23 -5.59 -8.28
CA GLN A 83 29.65 -4.66 -9.35
C GLN A 83 30.80 -5.16 -10.26
N PHE A 84 31.16 -6.45 -10.25
CA PHE A 84 32.31 -7.00 -10.95
C PHE A 84 32.12 -8.33 -11.68
N ASP A 85 30.89 -8.84 -11.89
CA ASP A 85 30.69 -10.00 -12.80
C ASP A 85 30.15 -9.64 -14.18
N LEU A 86 30.48 -8.43 -14.65
CA LEU A 86 30.40 -8.07 -16.08
C LEU A 86 31.77 -7.71 -16.68
N SER A 87 32.84 -7.62 -15.86
CA SER A 87 34.21 -7.41 -16.35
C SER A 87 34.96 -8.70 -16.70
N THR A 88 34.49 -9.84 -16.19
CA THR A 88 34.86 -11.16 -16.68
C THR A 88 33.69 -11.66 -17.50
N GLN A 89 33.76 -11.44 -18.81
CA GLN A 89 32.78 -11.97 -19.76
C GLN A 89 32.46 -13.43 -19.40
N PRO A 90 31.21 -13.83 -19.09
CA PRO A 90 30.85 -15.19 -19.37
C PRO A 90 30.94 -15.28 -20.88
N ARG A 91 31.95 -15.99 -21.40
CA ARG A 91 31.97 -16.38 -22.81
C ARG A 91 30.79 -17.33 -22.98
N VAL A 92 29.60 -16.76 -23.18
CA VAL A 92 28.37 -17.52 -23.43
C VAL A 92 28.46 -17.96 -24.89
N ASP A 93 29.05 -19.13 -25.10
CA ASP A 93 29.02 -19.80 -26.39
C ASP A 93 27.61 -20.34 -26.62
N MET A 94 26.80 -19.58 -27.35
CA MET A 94 25.45 -19.97 -27.73
C MET A 94 25.44 -21.05 -28.83
N GLY A 95 26.60 -21.44 -29.34
CA GLY A 95 26.74 -22.40 -30.43
C GLY A 95 26.24 -21.85 -31.78
N LEU A 96 26.39 -22.69 -32.80
CA LEU A 96 26.07 -22.41 -34.20
C LEU A 96 24.61 -21.98 -34.52
N PRO A 97 23.56 -22.28 -33.72
CA PRO A 97 22.19 -21.89 -34.08
C PRO A 97 21.88 -20.40 -33.98
N PHE A 98 22.72 -19.60 -33.30
CA PHE A 98 22.42 -18.19 -32.96
C PHE A 98 23.33 -17.17 -33.63
N SER A 99 24.02 -17.52 -34.72
CA SER A 99 24.68 -16.50 -35.56
C SER A 99 23.61 -15.76 -36.39
N SER A 100 23.43 -14.47 -36.14
CA SER A 100 22.59 -13.60 -36.97
C SER A 100 23.14 -13.51 -38.39
N ARG A 101 22.29 -13.69 -39.40
CA ARG A 101 22.58 -13.33 -40.80
C ARG A 101 22.79 -11.82 -40.95
#